data_AF-A0A9W6WP20-F1
#
_entry.id   AF-A0A9W6WP20-F1
#
_cell.length_a   1.000
_cell.length_b   1.000
_cell.length_c   1.000
_cell.angle_alpha   90.00
_cell.angle_beta   90.00
_cell.angle_gamma   90.00
#
_symmetry.space_group_name_H-M   'P 1'
#
loop_
_entity.id
_entity.type
_entity.pdbx_description
1 polymer ?
#
loop_
_entity_poly.entity_id
_entity_poly.type
_entity_poly.pdbx_seq_one_letter_code
_entity_poly.pdbx_strand_id
1 'polypeptide(L)'
;MQVLQVISRDTLVIHRVLFNPQTQSSSNSLELLWRVRLGNEYVIFDSALQHNAVQQCLGASYKWTQMTTSLGFAPLDAHRDSGCLLRHGGWIRTSITNVDYWFMEMFFMALRFESTMAAPVFALPSEE
;
A
#
# COMPACT_ATOMS: atom_id res chain seq x y z
N MET A 1 -2.40 10.23 -0.92
CA MET A 1 -3.07 9.23 -0.07
C MET A 1 -3.95 9.97 0.91
N GLN A 2 -5.18 9.53 1.13
CA GLN A 2 -6.11 10.12 2.09
C GLN A 2 -6.62 9.05 3.04
N VAL A 3 -6.54 9.29 4.35
CA VAL A 3 -7.19 8.44 5.35
C VAL A 3 -8.67 8.79 5.37
N LEU A 4 -9.52 7.80 5.13
CA LEU A 4 -10.98 7.96 5.13
C LEU A 4 -11.58 7.59 6.48
N GLN A 5 -11.03 6.57 7.13
CA GLN A 5 -11.52 6.09 8.41
C GLN A 5 -10.39 5.44 9.21
N VAL A 6 -10.37 5.66 10.51
CA VAL A 6 -9.54 4.89 11.46
C VAL A 6 -10.47 3.88 12.13
N ILE A 7 -10.20 2.59 11.97
CA ILE A 7 -11.02 1.50 12.55
C ILE A 7 -10.51 1.17 13.96
N SER A 8 -9.19 1.14 14.13
CA SER A 8 -8.53 0.85 15.41
C SER A 8 -7.16 1.54 15.44
N ARG A 9 -6.42 1.34 16.54
CA ARG A 9 -5.02 1.81 16.65
C ARG A 9 -4.14 1.34 15.50
N ASP A 10 -4.41 0.18 14.95
CA ASP A 10 -3.54 -0.52 14.01
C ASP A 10 -4.20 -0.77 12.66
N THR A 11 -5.39 -0.20 12.41
CA THR A 11 -6.17 -0.48 11.21
C THR A 11 -6.90 0.77 10.73
N LEU A 12 -6.80 1.04 9.43
CA LEU A 12 -7.37 2.22 8.79
C LEU A 12 -7.81 1.93 7.36
N VAL A 13 -8.77 2.71 6.87
CA VAL A 13 -9.23 2.69 5.48
C VAL A 13 -8.68 3.91 4.78
N ILE A 14 -8.01 3.70 3.64
CA ILE A 14 -7.48 4.77 2.80
C ILE A 14 -8.11 4.79 1.41
N HIS A 15 -8.12 5.99 0.83
CA HIS A 15 -8.20 6.17 -0.61
C HIS A 15 -6.85 6.58 -1.15
N ARG A 16 -6.47 5.93 -2.25
CA ARG A 16 -5.20 6.12 -2.92
C ARG A 16 -5.42 6.40 -4.39
N VAL A 17 -4.63 7.34 -4.90
CA VAL A 17 -4.52 7.63 -6.33
C VAL A 17 -3.11 7.29 -6.76
N LEU A 18 -3.01 6.42 -7.76
CA LEU A 18 -1.79 5.97 -8.42
C LEU A 18 -1.69 6.68 -9.76
N PHE A 19 -0.74 7.59 -9.91
CA PHE A 19 -0.49 8.27 -11.18
C PHE A 19 0.62 7.58 -11.96
N ASN A 20 0.33 7.21 -13.20
CA ASN A 20 1.31 6.72 -14.15
C ASN A 20 1.75 7.87 -15.08
N PRO A 21 3.00 8.35 -14.98
CA PRO A 21 3.50 9.43 -15.82
C PRO A 21 3.70 9.04 -17.30
N GLN A 22 3.92 7.76 -17.61
CA GLN A 22 4.12 7.30 -18.98
C GLN A 22 2.82 7.31 -19.79
N THR A 23 1.73 6.87 -19.17
CA THR A 23 0.40 6.87 -19.79
C THR A 23 -0.41 8.13 -19.49
N GLN A 24 0.13 9.03 -18.65
CA GLN A 24 -0.55 10.19 -18.08
C GLN A 24 -1.93 9.85 -17.46
N SER A 25 -2.08 8.61 -16.97
CA SER A 25 -3.33 8.10 -16.44
C SER A 25 -3.22 7.90 -14.93
N SER A 26 -4.32 8.18 -14.23
CA SER A 26 -4.48 7.82 -12.83
C SER A 26 -5.33 6.56 -12.67
N SER A 27 -5.07 5.81 -11.61
CA SER A 27 -5.93 4.75 -11.11
C SER A 27 -6.19 4.96 -9.62
N ASN A 28 -7.35 4.53 -9.15
CA ASN A 28 -7.79 4.69 -7.77
C ASN A 28 -7.78 3.34 -7.05
N SER A 29 -7.56 3.38 -5.75
CA SER A 29 -7.67 2.22 -4.88
C SER A 29 -8.31 2.63 -3.56
N LEU A 30 -9.18 1.77 -3.05
CA LEU A 30 -9.79 1.91 -1.73
C LEU A 30 -9.33 0.70 -0.92
N GLU A 31 -8.54 0.95 0.12
CA GLU A 31 -7.72 -0.07 0.73
C GLU A 31 -7.89 -0.11 2.24
N LEU A 32 -7.88 -1.31 2.80
CA LEU A 32 -7.70 -1.56 4.21
C LEU A 32 -6.20 -1.68 4.46
N LEU A 33 -5.67 -0.81 5.32
CA LEU A 33 -4.30 -0.86 5.78
C LEU A 33 -4.29 -1.26 7.25
N TRP A 34 -3.48 -2.25 7.61
CA TRP A 34 -3.30 -2.63 9.00
C TRP A 34 -1.87 -3.04 9.29
N ARG A 35 -1.42 -2.83 10.52
CA ARG A 35 -0.12 -3.28 10.98
C ARG A 35 -0.26 -4.40 12.00
N VAL A 36 0.69 -5.33 11.99
CA VAL A 36 0.80 -6.43 12.93
C VAL A 36 2.24 -6.50 13.41
N ARG A 37 2.42 -6.74 14.71
CA ARG A 37 3.74 -7.00 15.29
C ARG A 37 3.99 -8.51 15.30
N LEU A 38 5.06 -8.96 14.68
CA LEU A 38 5.51 -10.35 14.65
C LEU A 38 6.89 -10.45 15.31
N GLY A 39 6.90 -10.67 16.62
CA GLY A 39 8.13 -10.61 17.41
C GLY A 39 8.78 -9.22 17.38
N ASN A 40 9.97 -9.13 16.79
CA ASN A 40 10.71 -7.89 16.62
C ASN A 40 10.45 -7.20 15.27
N GLU A 41 9.55 -7.74 14.46
CA GLU A 41 9.21 -7.20 13.14
C GLU A 41 7.85 -6.51 13.18
N TYR A 42 7.70 -5.45 12.39
CA TYR A 42 6.40 -4.88 12.03
C TYR A 42 6.05 -5.27 10.61
N VAL A 43 4.86 -5.81 10.41
CA VAL A 43 4.32 -6.09 9.08
C VAL A 43 3.11 -5.20 8.84
N ILE A 44 3.18 -4.39 7.78
CA ILE A 44 2.05 -3.61 7.29
C ILE A 44 1.43 -4.42 6.16
N PHE A 45 0.16 -4.74 6.30
CA PHE A 45 -0.65 -5.32 5.24
C PHE A 45 -1.53 -4.24 4.65
N ASP A 46 -1.65 -4.28 3.33
CA ASP A 46 -2.51 -3.43 2.54
C ASP A 46 -3.37 -4.34 1.66
N SER A 47 -4.68 -4.16 1.65
CA SER A 47 -5.58 -4.94 0.80
C SER A 47 -6.73 -4.10 0.28
N ALA A 48 -6.92 -4.12 -1.03
CA ALA A 48 -8.05 -3.52 -1.70
C ALA A 48 -9.37 -4.13 -1.18
N LEU A 49 -10.34 -3.26 -0.89
CA LEU A 49 -11.65 -3.68 -0.41
C LEU A 49 -12.40 -4.46 -1.51
N GLN A 50 -12.79 -5.70 -1.21
CA GLN A 50 -13.50 -6.57 -2.17
C GLN A 50 -14.88 -6.04 -2.53
N HIS A 51 -15.57 -5.40 -1.58
CA HIS A 51 -16.88 -4.78 -1.78
C HIS A 51 -16.79 -3.26 -1.71
N ASN A 52 -16.28 -2.66 -2.78
CA ASN A 52 -16.14 -1.21 -2.89
C ASN A 52 -17.45 -0.57 -3.40
N ALA A 53 -18.29 -0.09 -2.48
CA ALA A 53 -19.51 0.64 -2.83
C ALA A 53 -19.22 1.94 -3.63
N VAL A 54 -18.09 2.61 -3.35
CA VAL A 54 -17.68 3.84 -4.06
C VAL A 54 -17.42 3.57 -5.54
N GLN A 55 -16.86 2.41 -5.87
CA GLN A 55 -16.67 1.99 -7.25
C GLN A 55 -17.99 1.86 -8.02
N GLN A 56 -19.05 1.41 -7.36
CA GLN A 56 -20.39 1.35 -7.96
C GLN A 56 -20.98 2.74 -8.18
N CYS A 57 -20.70 3.69 -7.28
CA CYS A 57 -21.20 5.06 -7.37
C CYS A 57 -20.48 5.93 -8.43
N LEU A 58 -19.16 5.76 -8.59
CA LEU A 58 -18.34 6.63 -9.46
C LEU A 58 -18.30 6.19 -10.94
N GLY A 59 -18.83 5.01 -11.26
CA GLY A 59 -18.98 4.52 -12.63
C GLY A 59 -17.67 4.14 -13.33
N ALA A 60 -17.78 3.72 -14.60
CA ALA A 60 -16.68 3.14 -15.37
C ALA A 60 -15.58 4.14 -15.80
N SER A 61 -15.85 5.45 -15.75
CA SER A 61 -14.85 6.49 -16.02
C SER A 61 -13.79 6.58 -14.91
N TYR A 62 -14.12 6.11 -13.70
CA TYR A 62 -13.16 5.99 -12.61
C TYR A 62 -12.41 4.66 -12.76
N LYS A 63 -11.11 4.74 -13.06
CA LYS A 63 -10.25 3.55 -13.12
C LYS A 63 -9.90 3.09 -11.71
N TRP A 64 -10.04 1.78 -11.48
CA TRP A 64 -9.77 1.13 -10.20
C TRP A 64 -8.68 0.08 -10.34
N THR A 65 -7.81 -0.01 -9.33
CA THR A 65 -6.82 -1.07 -9.19
C THR A 65 -7.07 -1.81 -7.89
N GLN A 66 -6.96 -3.14 -7.93
CA GLN A 66 -7.04 -3.98 -6.74
C GLN A 66 -5.66 -4.57 -6.45
N MET A 67 -5.15 -4.27 -5.27
CA MET A 67 -3.83 -4.68 -4.81
C MET A 67 -3.93 -5.32 -3.43
N THR A 68 -3.08 -6.29 -3.16
CA THR A 68 -2.83 -6.75 -1.79
C THR A 68 -1.32 -6.87 -1.61
N THR A 69 -0.77 -6.15 -0.64
CA THR A 69 0.66 -6.18 -0.31
C THR A 69 0.92 -6.42 1.16
N SER A 70 2.13 -6.88 1.45
CA SER A 70 2.70 -7.00 2.78
C SER A 70 4.08 -6.36 2.77
N LEU A 71 4.32 -5.44 3.69
CA LEU A 71 5.59 -4.76 3.92
C LEU A 71 6.09 -5.14 5.32
N GLY A 72 7.13 -5.96 5.37
CA GLY A 72 7.81 -6.35 6.60
C GLY A 72 9.01 -5.47 6.88
N PHE A 73 9.11 -4.97 8.12
CA PHE A 73 10.19 -4.14 8.63
C PHE A 73 10.82 -4.85 9.82
N ALA A 74 12.09 -5.21 9.73
CA ALA A 74 12.85 -5.85 10.80
C ALA A 74 14.14 -5.08 11.07
N PRO A 75 14.61 -4.99 12.32
CA PRO A 75 15.93 -4.41 12.60
C PRO A 75 17.03 -5.23 11.92
N LEU A 76 17.97 -4.55 11.25
CA LEU A 76 19.08 -5.24 10.57
C LEU A 76 20.09 -5.82 11.59
N ASP A 77 20.27 -5.14 12.72
CA ASP A 77 21.11 -5.54 13.84
C ASP A 77 20.54 -4.90 15.12
N ALA A 78 20.18 -5.70 16.13
CA ALA A 78 19.60 -5.19 17.38
C ALA A 78 20.61 -4.37 18.21
N HIS A 79 21.91 -4.42 17.85
CA HIS A 79 23.00 -3.77 18.56
C HIS A 79 23.67 -2.63 17.78
N ARG A 80 23.28 -2.41 16.53
CA ARG A 80 23.81 -1.31 15.70
C ARG A 80 22.65 -0.53 15.10
N ASP A 81 22.48 0.71 15.55
CA ASP A 81 21.37 1.63 15.23
C ASP A 81 21.32 2.12 13.76
N SER A 82 21.71 1.31 12.77
CA SER A 82 21.66 1.76 11.38
C SER A 82 21.18 0.67 10.43
N GLY A 83 19.86 0.52 10.35
CA GLY A 83 19.23 -0.16 9.22
C GLY A 83 17.94 -0.89 9.56
N CYS A 84 17.12 -1.05 8.54
CA CYS A 84 15.94 -1.90 8.57
C CYS A 84 16.03 -2.85 7.38
N LEU A 85 15.83 -4.14 7.63
CA LEU A 85 15.51 -5.10 6.59
C LEU A 85 14.07 -4.87 6.16
N LEU A 86 13.89 -4.58 4.86
CA LEU A 86 12.60 -4.41 4.23
C LEU A 86 12.27 -5.65 3.43
N ARG A 87 11.08 -6.22 3.65
CA ARG A 87 10.54 -7.34 2.88
C ARG A 87 9.24 -6.91 2.22
N HIS A 88 9.16 -7.09 0.92
CA HIS A 88 7.94 -6.80 0.16
C HIS A 88 7.35 -8.10 -0.40
N GLY A 89 6.05 -8.30 -0.19
CA GLY A 89 5.28 -9.39 -0.77
C GLY A 89 3.90 -8.90 -1.21
N GLY A 90 3.23 -9.65 -2.07
CA GLY A 90 1.87 -9.29 -2.49
C GLY A 90 1.47 -9.82 -3.86
N TRP A 91 0.26 -9.46 -4.27
CA TRP A 91 -0.27 -9.68 -5.60
C TRP A 91 -1.08 -8.47 -6.05
N ILE A 92 -1.11 -8.25 -7.37
CA ILE A 92 -1.83 -7.14 -7.99
C ILE A 92 -2.79 -7.75 -8.99
N ARG A 93 -4.08 -7.42 -8.87
CA ARG A 93 -5.09 -7.78 -9.87
C ARG A 93 -5.46 -6.51 -10.62
N THR A 94 -4.98 -6.46 -11.85
CA THR A 94 -5.21 -5.32 -12.73
C THR A 94 -5.67 -5.82 -14.10
N SER A 95 -6.64 -5.13 -14.70
CA SER A 95 -7.08 -5.38 -16.07
C SER A 95 -6.29 -4.47 -17.00
N ILE A 96 -4.97 -4.68 -17.12
CA ILE A 96 -4.14 -3.95 -18.08
C ILE A 96 -3.99 -4.79 -19.33
N THR A 97 -4.59 -4.33 -20.42
CA THR A 97 -4.38 -4.83 -21.78
C THR A 97 -3.42 -3.89 -22.50
N ASN A 98 -2.39 -4.44 -23.18
CA ASN A 98 -1.39 -3.73 -24.00
C ASN A 98 -0.42 -2.77 -23.28
N VAL A 99 0.58 -3.28 -22.54
CA VAL A 99 1.74 -2.44 -22.19
C VAL A 99 3.01 -3.30 -22.09
N ASP A 100 4.04 -2.98 -22.87
CA ASP A 100 5.35 -3.66 -22.86
C ASP A 100 6.13 -3.48 -21.53
N TYR A 101 5.63 -2.63 -20.63
CA TYR A 101 6.32 -2.17 -19.42
C TYR A 101 5.51 -2.35 -18.13
N TRP A 102 4.34 -3.01 -18.19
CA TRP A 102 3.42 -3.10 -17.05
C TRP A 102 4.08 -3.68 -15.78
N PHE A 103 4.94 -4.68 -15.93
CA PHE A 103 5.64 -5.31 -14.80
C PHE A 103 6.66 -4.37 -14.15
N MET A 104 7.40 -3.60 -14.96
CA MET A 104 8.36 -2.59 -14.47
C MET A 104 7.63 -1.46 -13.74
N GLU A 105 6.48 -1.03 -14.26
CA GLU A 105 5.63 -0.03 -13.60
C GLU A 105 5.06 -0.53 -12.27
N MET A 106 4.63 -1.81 -12.20
CA MET A 106 4.20 -2.44 -10.95
C MET A 106 5.35 -2.49 -9.94
N PHE A 107 6.58 -2.79 -10.39
CA PHE A 107 7.78 -2.79 -9.55
C PHE A 107 8.11 -1.39 -9.03
N PHE A 108 8.04 -0.35 -9.89
CA PHE A 108 8.24 1.03 -9.47
C PHE A 108 7.12 1.56 -8.58
N MET A 109 5.87 1.11 -8.76
CA MET A 109 4.79 1.42 -7.84
C MET A 109 5.03 0.80 -6.47
N ALA A 110 5.47 -0.46 -6.40
CA ALA A 110 5.86 -1.10 -5.14
C ALA A 110 7.02 -0.34 -4.45
N LEU A 111 8.04 0.09 -5.19
CA LEU A 111 9.18 0.83 -4.63
C LEU A 111 8.84 2.28 -4.23
N ARG A 112 8.02 3.01 -5.00
CA ARG A 112 7.55 4.37 -4.63
C ARG A 112 6.51 4.35 -3.51
N PHE A 113 5.76 3.25 -3.40
CA PHE A 113 4.81 2.99 -2.33
C PHE A 113 5.49 2.94 -0.96
N GLU A 114 6.66 2.30 -0.88
CA GLU A 114 7.41 2.12 0.36
C GLU A 114 7.83 3.43 1.03
N SER A 115 8.23 4.46 0.28
CA SER A 115 8.66 5.74 0.88
C SER A 115 7.51 6.60 1.39
N THR A 116 6.33 6.52 0.75
CA THR A 116 5.20 7.41 1.05
C THR A 116 4.24 6.82 2.08
N MET A 117 4.11 5.48 2.14
CA MET A 117 3.21 4.80 3.08
C MET A 117 3.84 4.49 4.44
N ALA A 118 5.15 4.27 4.51
CA ALA A 118 5.78 3.98 5.79
C ALA A 118 5.82 5.25 6.67
N ALA A 119 5.98 6.44 6.08
CA ALA A 119 6.11 7.69 6.82
C ALA A 119 4.94 7.98 7.79
N PRO A 120 3.66 7.88 7.40
CA PRO A 120 2.54 8.03 8.34
C PRO A 120 2.47 6.94 9.42
N VAL A 121 2.90 5.71 9.12
CA VAL A 121 2.86 4.58 10.08
C VAL A 121 3.96 4.69 11.13
N PHE A 122 5.14 5.21 10.77
CA PHE A 122 6.19 5.58 11.72
C PHE A 122 5.85 6.79 12.59
N ALA A 123 4.87 7.61 12.18
CA ALA A 123 4.37 8.73 12.98
C ALA A 123 3.29 8.32 14.01
N LEU A 124 2.88 7.04 14.03
CA LEU A 124 1.94 6.53 15.04
C LEU A 124 2.65 6.32 16.39
N PRO A 125 2.00 6.61 17.53
CA PRO A 125 2.62 6.45 18.85
C PRO A 125 3.07 5.02 19.12
N SER A 126 4.26 4.87 19.71
CA SER A 126 4.82 3.59 20.16
C SER A 126 3.90 2.89 21.16
N GLU A 127 3.90 1.56 21.17
CA GLU A 127 3.30 0.79 22.28
C GLU A 127 4.03 1.17 23.59
N GLU A 128 3.27 1.71 24.54
CA GLU A 128 3.68 1.80 25.96
C GLU A 128 3.50 0.43 26.62
#